data_AF-A0A522DPF9-F1
#
_entry.id   AF-A0A522DPF9-F1
#
_cell.length_a   1.000
_cell.length_b   1.000
_cell.length_c   1.000
_cell.angle_alpha   90.00
_cell.angle_beta   90.00
_cell.angle_gamma   90.00
#
_symmetry.space_group_name_H-M   'P 1'
#
loop_
_entity.id
_entity.type
_entity.pdbx_description
1 polymer ?
#
loop_
_entity_poly.entity_id
_entity_poly.type
_entity_poly.pdbx_seq_one_letter_code
_entity_poly.pdbx_strand_id
1 'polypeptide(L)'
;MSTWNYRVIRKQHETGESVSFQIHEVYYDESGAIKGWTEKPVQPSGESIGELREDIGYFLTAFRKDVLERYEVNDKELLRPAYEDQEINEGHYFELMDRTSVALNYLIESVGNHPVVRKNAALRSTFEQAETALAELYQLAAKLEFEHVGG
;
A
#
# COMPACT_ATOMS: atom_id res chain seq x y z
N MET A 1 -17.32 -16.18 9.76
CA MET A 1 -16.95 -16.52 8.36
C MET A 1 -15.46 -16.29 8.19
N SER A 2 -14.72 -17.25 7.62
CA SER A 2 -13.34 -17.02 7.21
C SER A 2 -13.29 -16.06 6.02
N THR A 3 -12.43 -15.06 6.08
CA THR A 3 -12.22 -14.10 4.98
C THR A 3 -10.85 -14.33 4.35
N TRP A 4 -10.64 -13.82 3.14
CA TRP A 4 -9.35 -13.88 2.48
C TRP A 4 -9.10 -12.60 1.69
N ASN A 5 -7.82 -12.27 1.47
CA ASN A 5 -7.40 -11.16 0.60
C ASN A 5 -6.08 -11.52 -0.10
N TYR A 6 -5.84 -10.93 -1.26
CA TYR A 6 -4.48 -10.91 -1.83
C TYR A 6 -3.55 -10.08 -0.96
N ARG A 7 -2.36 -10.61 -0.67
CA ARG A 7 -1.29 -9.89 0.04
C ARG A 7 0.04 -10.08 -0.69
N VAL A 8 0.87 -9.05 -0.62
CA VAL A 8 2.27 -9.14 -1.03
C VAL A 8 3.05 -9.81 0.10
N ILE A 9 3.75 -10.90 -0.19
CA ILE A 9 4.68 -11.56 0.70
C ILE A 9 6.10 -11.33 0.17
N ARG A 10 6.96 -10.78 1.03
CA ARG A 10 8.40 -10.64 0.83
C ARG A 10 9.10 -11.94 1.18
N LYS A 11 9.98 -12.42 0.30
CA LYS A 11 10.82 -13.61 0.50
C LYS A 11 12.29 -13.26 0.31
N GLN A 12 13.12 -13.58 1.30
CA GLN A 12 14.58 -13.52 1.18
C GLN A 12 15.10 -14.78 0.47
N HIS A 13 16.02 -14.62 -0.47
CA HIS A 13 16.66 -15.76 -1.14
C HIS A 13 17.82 -16.32 -0.31
N GLU A 14 17.92 -17.65 -0.25
CA GLU A 14 18.90 -18.41 0.55
C GLU A 14 20.37 -18.09 0.20
N THR A 15 20.64 -17.65 -1.03
CA THR A 15 22.00 -17.37 -1.52
C THR A 15 22.49 -15.95 -1.24
N GLY A 16 21.71 -15.13 -0.54
CA GLY A 16 22.10 -13.80 -0.09
C GLY A 16 21.82 -12.65 -1.07
N GLU A 17 21.44 -11.51 -0.48
CA GLU A 17 21.13 -10.17 -1.03
C GLU A 17 19.86 -10.00 -1.88
N SER A 18 19.38 -11.01 -2.60
CA SER A 18 18.14 -10.81 -3.38
C SER A 18 16.87 -11.05 -2.56
N VAL A 19 15.91 -10.14 -2.72
CA VAL A 19 14.54 -10.28 -2.20
C VAL A 19 13.58 -10.41 -3.37
N SER A 20 12.54 -11.22 -3.21
CA SER A 20 11.41 -11.28 -4.13
C SER A 20 10.12 -10.88 -3.41
N PHE A 21 9.19 -10.32 -4.19
CA PHE A 21 7.85 -9.94 -3.73
C PHE A 21 6.84 -10.71 -4.56
N GLN A 22 5.89 -11.34 -3.89
CA GLN A 22 5.00 -12.32 -4.48
C GLN A 22 3.59 -12.13 -3.96
N ILE A 23 2.58 -12.32 -4.81
CA ILE A 23 1.17 -12.23 -4.38
C ILE A 23 0.69 -13.62 -3.97
N HIS A 24 0.11 -13.69 -2.77
CA HIS A 24 -0.50 -14.89 -2.21
C HIS A 24 -1.93 -14.59 -1.76
N GLU A 25 -2.77 -15.61 -1.71
CA GLU A 25 -4.02 -15.54 -0.98
C GLU A 25 -3.71 -15.76 0.49
N VAL A 26 -4.15 -14.85 1.35
CA VAL A 26 -4.00 -14.94 2.81
C VAL A 26 -5.37 -15.06 3.42
N TYR A 27 -5.56 -16.09 4.23
CA TYR A 27 -6.81 -16.45 4.87
C TYR A 27 -6.80 -16.01 6.34
N TYR A 28 -7.91 -15.44 6.78
CA TYR A 28 -8.08 -14.90 8.12
C TYR A 28 -9.22 -15.62 8.85
N ASP A 29 -9.07 -15.76 10.17
CA ASP A 29 -10.13 -16.22 11.03
C ASP A 29 -11.15 -15.10 11.35
N GLU A 30 -12.12 -15.40 12.21
CA GLU A 30 -13.18 -14.45 12.59
C GLU A 30 -12.69 -13.28 13.44
N SER A 31 -11.51 -13.40 14.06
CA SER A 31 -10.85 -12.30 14.78
C SER A 31 -10.01 -11.40 13.86
N GLY A 32 -9.84 -11.79 12.59
CA GLY A 32 -8.96 -11.11 11.64
C GLY A 32 -7.51 -11.55 11.74
N ALA A 33 -7.20 -12.60 12.51
CA ALA A 33 -5.85 -13.17 12.59
C ALA A 33 -5.56 -14.04 11.36
N ILE A 34 -4.31 -14.03 10.89
CA ILE A 34 -3.88 -14.86 9.76
C ILE A 34 -3.90 -16.33 10.18
N LYS A 35 -4.67 -17.13 9.45
CA LYS A 35 -4.82 -18.58 9.67
C LYS A 35 -4.03 -19.42 8.67
N GLY A 36 -3.68 -18.86 7.51
CA GLY A 36 -2.90 -19.53 6.49
C GLY A 36 -2.75 -18.70 5.22
N TRP A 37 -1.98 -19.21 4.27
CA TRP A 37 -1.78 -18.60 2.95
C TRP A 37 -1.46 -19.67 1.92
N THR A 38 -1.59 -19.35 0.63
CA THR A 38 -1.19 -20.27 -0.44
C THR A 38 0.31 -20.53 -0.40
N GLU A 39 0.73 -21.79 -0.50
CA GLU A 39 2.15 -22.15 -0.47
C GLU A 39 2.94 -21.48 -1.62
N LYS A 40 2.35 -21.50 -2.82
CA LYS A 40 2.88 -20.89 -4.04
C LYS A 40 2.19 -19.55 -4.30
N PRO A 41 2.89 -18.59 -4.95
CA PRO A 41 2.25 -17.38 -5.42
C PRO A 41 1.17 -17.70 -6.45
N VAL A 42 0.10 -16.93 -6.41
CA VAL A 42 -0.98 -17.01 -7.39
C VAL A 42 -0.61 -16.19 -8.63
N GLN A 43 -1.18 -16.58 -9.77
CA GLN A 43 -1.00 -15.88 -11.04
C GLN A 43 -2.36 -15.39 -11.53
N PRO A 44 -2.43 -14.20 -12.17
CA PRO A 44 -3.69 -13.73 -12.71
C PRO A 44 -4.16 -14.63 -13.87
N SER A 45 -5.47 -14.80 -14.01
CA SER A 45 -6.07 -15.68 -15.01
C SER A 45 -7.44 -15.14 -15.49
N GLY A 46 -7.87 -15.60 -16.66
CA GLY A 46 -9.18 -15.28 -17.22
C GLY A 46 -9.42 -16.02 -18.53
N GLU A 47 -10.67 -16.31 -18.86
CA GLU A 47 -11.06 -16.95 -20.13
C GLU A 47 -11.13 -15.92 -21.28
N SER A 48 -11.07 -14.63 -20.94
CA SER A 48 -10.95 -13.52 -21.88
C SER A 48 -9.92 -12.47 -21.43
N ILE A 49 -9.51 -11.59 -22.34
CA ILE A 49 -8.64 -10.44 -22.02
C ILE A 49 -9.30 -9.49 -21.01
N GLY A 50 -10.63 -9.39 -21.03
CA GLY A 50 -11.39 -8.57 -20.08
C GLY A 50 -11.29 -9.15 -18.67
N GLU A 51 -11.58 -10.44 -18.52
CA GLU A 51 -11.48 -11.14 -17.24
C GLU A 51 -10.06 -11.13 -16.67
N LEU A 52 -9.05 -11.39 -17.51
CA LEU A 52 -7.65 -11.31 -17.08
C LEU A 52 -7.29 -9.90 -16.56
N ARG A 53 -7.82 -8.84 -17.20
CA ARG A 53 -7.59 -7.47 -16.75
C ARG A 53 -8.29 -7.19 -15.42
N GLU A 54 -9.51 -7.68 -15.25
CA GLU A 54 -10.24 -7.57 -13.98
C GLU A 54 -9.50 -8.29 -12.85
N ASP A 55 -8.96 -9.49 -13.13
CA ASP A 55 -8.20 -10.28 -12.17
C ASP A 55 -6.89 -9.60 -11.75
N ILE A 56 -6.16 -9.02 -12.71
CA ILE A 56 -5.01 -8.14 -12.40
C ILE A 56 -5.46 -6.95 -11.52
N GLY A 57 -6.64 -6.39 -11.77
CA GLY A 57 -7.24 -5.36 -10.93
C GLY A 57 -7.44 -5.79 -9.48
N TYR A 58 -7.88 -7.04 -9.24
CA TYR A 58 -7.97 -7.60 -7.90
C TYR A 58 -6.59 -7.80 -7.26
N PHE A 59 -5.58 -8.24 -8.02
CA PHE A 59 -4.21 -8.39 -7.52
C PHE A 59 -3.61 -7.04 -7.08
N LEU A 60 -3.92 -5.95 -7.79
CA LEU A 60 -3.51 -4.59 -7.40
C LEU A 60 -4.04 -4.18 -6.03
N THR A 61 -5.13 -4.78 -5.54
CA THR A 61 -5.63 -4.50 -4.18
C THR A 61 -4.68 -4.98 -3.08
N ALA A 62 -3.76 -5.91 -3.38
CA ALA A 62 -2.76 -6.40 -2.43
C ALA A 62 -1.83 -5.29 -1.91
N PHE A 63 -1.56 -4.27 -2.73
CA PHE A 63 -0.71 -3.13 -2.39
C PHE A 63 -1.39 -2.10 -1.47
N ARG A 64 -2.68 -2.29 -1.13
CA ARG A 64 -3.40 -1.45 -0.18
C ARG A 64 -3.22 -1.88 1.28
N LYS A 65 -2.48 -2.96 1.52
CA LYS A 65 -2.20 -3.52 2.84
C LYS A 65 -0.70 -3.73 2.99
N ASP A 66 -0.24 -3.93 4.22
CA ASP A 66 1.17 -4.13 4.49
C ASP A 66 1.73 -5.30 3.70
N VAL A 67 2.98 -5.15 3.26
CA VAL A 67 3.80 -6.28 2.81
C VAL A 67 4.04 -7.18 4.01
N LEU A 68 3.84 -8.48 3.83
CA LEU A 68 4.06 -9.48 4.87
C LEU A 68 5.40 -10.18 4.66
N GLU A 69 5.97 -10.73 5.72
CA GLU A 69 7.11 -11.64 5.66
C GLU A 69 6.86 -12.87 6.52
N ARG A 70 7.49 -13.99 6.12
CA ARG A 70 7.47 -15.23 6.90
C ARG A 70 8.43 -15.12 8.07
N TYR A 71 7.98 -15.62 9.21
CA TYR A 71 8.81 -15.79 10.40
C TYR A 71 8.42 -17.10 11.10
N GLU A 72 9.32 -17.64 11.92
CA GLU A 72 9.14 -18.93 12.58
C GLU A 72 9.02 -18.75 14.10
N VAL A 73 8.01 -19.37 14.70
CA VAL A 73 7.81 -19.44 16.15
C VAL A 73 7.45 -20.87 16.54
N ASN A 74 8.27 -21.50 17.38
CA ASN A 74 8.05 -22.88 17.86
C ASN A 74 7.76 -23.87 16.71
N ASP A 75 8.62 -23.91 15.69
CA ASP A 75 8.52 -24.76 14.50
C ASP A 75 7.25 -24.51 13.65
N LYS A 76 6.58 -23.37 13.84
CA LYS A 76 5.44 -22.95 13.03
C LYS A 76 5.78 -21.69 12.25
N GLU A 77 5.59 -21.75 10.93
CA GLU A 77 5.64 -20.56 10.09
C GLU A 77 4.40 -19.69 10.34
N LEU A 78 4.62 -18.38 10.43
CA LEU A 78 3.62 -17.34 10.58
C LEU A 78 3.94 -16.17 9.63
N LEU A 79 2.99 -15.24 9.47
CA LEU A 79 3.17 -14.01 8.70
C LEU A 79 3.02 -12.78 9.60
N ARG A 80 3.92 -11.81 9.43
CA ARG A 80 3.87 -10.49 10.10
C ARG A 80 4.16 -9.37 9.09
N PRO A 81 3.83 -8.10 9.37
CA PRO A 81 4.24 -7.00 8.51
C PRO A 81 5.78 -6.92 8.40
N ALA A 82 6.28 -6.82 7.17
CA ALA A 82 7.72 -6.92 6.86
C ALA A 82 8.55 -5.75 7.35
N TYR A 83 7.90 -4.62 7.66
CA TYR A 83 8.55 -3.37 8.04
C TYR A 83 8.09 -2.88 9.41
N GLU A 84 7.47 -3.76 10.22
CA GLU A 84 6.95 -3.40 11.55
C GLU A 84 8.05 -2.86 12.47
N ASP A 85 9.24 -3.46 12.38
CA ASP A 85 10.41 -3.12 13.20
C ASP A 85 11.36 -2.12 12.50
N GLN A 86 11.01 -1.57 11.34
CA GLN A 86 11.90 -0.69 10.57
C GLN A 86 12.00 0.69 11.22
N GLU A 87 13.21 1.09 11.61
CA GLU A 87 13.47 2.44 12.10
C GLU A 87 13.25 3.48 11.00
N ILE A 88 12.55 4.56 11.35
CA ILE A 88 12.33 5.70 10.44
C ILE A 88 13.62 6.52 10.38
N ASN A 89 14.11 6.79 9.17
CA ASN A 89 15.23 7.69 8.92
C ASN A 89 14.77 8.89 8.06
N GLU A 90 15.65 9.87 7.92
CA GLU A 90 15.43 11.10 7.13
C GLU A 90 14.96 10.81 5.69
N GLY A 91 15.55 9.82 5.04
CA GLY A 91 15.21 9.42 3.68
C GLY A 91 13.74 9.02 3.51
N HIS A 92 13.12 8.42 4.54
CA HIS A 92 11.70 8.06 4.50
C HIS A 92 10.79 9.28 4.51
N TYR A 93 11.13 10.34 5.25
CA TYR A 93 10.36 11.58 5.23
C TYR A 93 10.45 12.27 3.87
N PHE A 94 11.65 12.36 3.30
CA PHE A 94 11.83 12.89 1.94
C PHE A 94 11.04 12.10 0.89
N GLU A 95 11.10 10.77 0.95
CA GLU A 95 10.33 9.92 0.05
C GLU A 95 8.81 10.13 0.21
N LEU A 96 8.30 10.24 1.43
CA LEU A 96 6.89 10.51 1.67
C LEU A 96 6.47 11.89 1.13
N MET A 97 7.30 12.92 1.33
CA MET A 97 7.05 14.25 0.79
C MET A 97 7.01 14.24 -0.74
N ASP A 98 7.98 13.60 -1.40
CA ASP A 98 8.02 13.48 -2.86
C ASP A 98 6.77 12.75 -3.39
N ARG A 99 6.44 11.59 -2.81
CA ARG A 99 5.22 10.83 -3.17
C ARG A 99 3.94 11.63 -2.98
N THR A 100 3.84 12.40 -1.89
CA THR A 100 2.66 13.23 -1.60
C THR A 100 2.53 14.37 -2.62
N SER A 101 3.65 15.01 -2.98
CA SER A 101 3.69 16.04 -4.02
C SER A 101 3.24 15.49 -5.38
N VAL A 102 3.76 14.32 -5.77
CA VAL A 102 3.34 13.64 -7.00
C VAL A 102 1.85 13.31 -6.98
N ALA A 103 1.34 12.74 -5.88
CA ALA A 103 -0.08 12.42 -5.74
C ALA A 103 -0.99 13.66 -5.83
N LEU A 104 -0.58 14.77 -5.19
CA LEU A 104 -1.29 16.04 -5.25
C LEU A 104 -1.39 16.57 -6.69
N ASN A 105 -0.28 16.54 -7.44
CA ASN A 105 -0.27 16.97 -8.84
C ASN A 105 -1.24 16.12 -9.69
N TYR A 106 -1.19 14.78 -9.55
CA TYR A 106 -2.12 13.90 -10.26
C TYR A 106 -3.58 14.18 -9.90
N LEU A 107 -3.88 14.43 -8.63
CA LEU A 107 -5.23 14.74 -8.16
C LEU A 107 -5.76 16.04 -8.79
N ILE A 108 -4.94 17.09 -8.81
CA ILE A 108 -5.28 18.38 -9.42
C ILE A 108 -5.49 18.24 -10.93
N GLU A 109 -4.56 17.58 -11.62
CA GLU A 109 -4.61 17.43 -13.06
C GLU A 109 -5.78 16.56 -13.53
N SER A 110 -6.01 15.43 -12.85
CA SER A 110 -6.99 14.42 -13.27
C SER A 110 -8.40 14.73 -12.80
N VAL A 111 -8.56 15.34 -11.62
CA VAL A 111 -9.87 15.56 -10.99
C VAL A 111 -10.16 17.05 -10.82
N GLY A 112 -9.25 17.81 -10.23
CA GLY A 112 -9.47 19.23 -9.89
C GLY A 112 -9.75 20.11 -11.11
N ASN A 113 -9.14 19.79 -12.24
CA ASN A 113 -9.34 20.51 -13.50
C ASN A 113 -10.65 20.16 -14.23
N HIS A 114 -11.39 19.15 -13.77
CA HIS A 114 -12.61 18.72 -14.43
C HIS A 114 -13.71 19.81 -14.38
N PRO A 115 -14.37 20.17 -15.50
CA PRO A 115 -15.34 21.27 -15.53
C PRO A 115 -16.50 21.13 -14.54
N VAL A 116 -16.94 19.90 -14.24
CA VAL A 116 -18.01 19.64 -13.28
C VAL A 116 -17.58 19.96 -11.85
N VAL A 117 -16.35 19.60 -11.48
CA VAL A 117 -15.76 19.93 -10.16
C VAL A 117 -15.65 21.45 -10.04
N ARG A 118 -15.10 22.13 -11.06
CA ARG A 118 -14.92 23.59 -11.04
C ARG A 118 -16.21 24.41 -10.98
N LYS A 119 -17.29 23.94 -11.62
CA LYS A 119 -18.56 24.69 -11.74
C LYS A 119 -19.54 24.42 -10.60
N ASN A 120 -19.45 23.27 -9.92
CA ASN A 120 -20.33 22.91 -8.82
C ASN A 120 -19.65 23.21 -7.48
N ALA A 121 -20.23 24.13 -6.69
CA ALA A 121 -19.62 24.59 -5.44
C ALA A 121 -19.44 23.47 -4.40
N ALA A 122 -20.39 22.54 -4.30
CA ALA A 122 -20.29 21.42 -3.35
C ALA A 122 -19.16 20.47 -3.75
N LEU A 123 -19.09 20.09 -5.02
CA LEU A 123 -18.03 19.22 -5.53
C LEU A 123 -16.64 19.89 -5.44
N ARG A 124 -16.55 21.18 -5.76
CA ARG A 124 -15.32 21.95 -5.60
C ARG A 124 -14.86 21.96 -4.15
N SER A 125 -15.76 22.23 -3.21
CA SER A 125 -15.42 22.28 -1.78
C SER A 125 -14.95 20.91 -1.27
N THR A 126 -15.58 19.81 -1.68
CA THR A 126 -15.11 18.45 -1.34
C THR A 126 -13.73 18.18 -1.94
N PHE A 127 -13.47 18.60 -3.19
CA PHE A 127 -12.16 18.46 -3.80
C PHE A 127 -11.08 19.27 -3.06
N GLU A 128 -11.36 20.53 -2.74
CA GLU A 128 -10.44 21.42 -1.99
C GLU A 128 -10.10 20.83 -0.61
N GLN A 129 -11.03 20.13 0.05
CA GLN A 129 -10.74 19.40 1.30
C GLN A 129 -9.73 18.26 1.11
N ALA A 130 -9.84 17.49 0.02
CA ALA A 130 -8.90 16.42 -0.28
C ALA A 130 -7.51 16.98 -0.65
N GLU A 131 -7.48 18.07 -1.42
CA GLU A 131 -6.25 18.82 -1.74
C GLU A 131 -5.57 19.33 -0.46
N THR A 132 -6.34 19.96 0.43
CA THR A 132 -5.85 20.49 1.70
C THR A 132 -5.28 19.38 2.59
N ALA A 133 -5.99 18.25 2.71
CA ALA A 133 -5.52 17.14 3.53
C ALA A 133 -4.18 16.56 3.04
N LEU A 134 -3.97 16.44 1.73
CA LEU A 134 -2.69 16.01 1.16
C LEU A 134 -1.58 17.05 1.36
N ALA A 135 -1.91 18.34 1.22
CA ALA A 135 -0.95 19.42 1.49
C ALA A 135 -0.54 19.44 2.97
N GLU A 136 -1.48 19.25 3.90
CA GLU A 136 -1.20 19.13 5.33
C GLU A 136 -0.32 17.93 5.67
N LEU A 137 -0.55 16.77 5.02
CA LEU A 137 0.31 15.60 5.16
C LEU A 137 1.75 15.91 4.75
N TYR A 138 1.94 16.59 3.62
CA TYR A 138 3.27 17.03 3.16
C TYR A 138 3.94 17.94 4.20
N GLN A 139 3.22 18.97 4.67
CA GLN A 139 3.78 19.93 5.64
C GLN A 139 4.12 19.27 6.97
N LEU A 140 3.28 18.34 7.43
CA LEU A 140 3.52 17.58 8.66
C LEU A 140 4.77 16.70 8.52
N ALA A 141 4.93 16.01 7.38
CA ALA A 141 6.12 15.22 7.11
C ALA A 141 7.39 16.08 7.14
N ALA A 142 7.36 17.27 6.51
CA ALA A 142 8.48 18.22 6.54
C ALA A 142 8.82 18.71 7.96
N LYS A 143 7.79 18.99 8.77
CA LYS A 143 7.97 19.42 10.15
C LYS A 143 8.60 18.30 11.00
N LEU A 144 8.09 17.08 10.88
CA LEU A 144 8.61 15.92 11.64
C LEU A 144 10.02 15.56 11.22
N GLU A 145 10.38 15.74 9.95
CA GLU A 145 11.75 15.62 9.47
C GLU A 145 12.67 16.62 10.18
N PHE A 146 12.34 17.91 10.18
CA PHE A 146 13.10 18.94 10.89
C PHE A 146 13.27 18.64 12.39
N GLU A 147 12.22 18.16 13.06
CA GLU A 147 12.28 17.76 14.47
C GLU A 147 13.16 16.51 14.69
N HIS A 148 13.16 15.57 13.75
CA HIS A 148 13.95 14.33 13.81
C HIS A 148 15.45 14.58 13.60
N VAL A 149 15.81 15.53 12.73
CA VAL A 149 17.22 15.90 12.43
C VAL A 149 17.82 16.82 13.50
N GLY A 150 17.04 17.24 14.50
CA GLY A 150 17.52 18.03 15.63
C GLY A 150 17.63 19.53 15.32
N GLY A 151 16.52 20.11 14.84
CA GLY A 151 16.34 21.56 14.74
C GLY A 151 16.62 22.35 16.02
#